data_AF-A0A0G0JNQ4-F1
#
_entry.id   AF-A0A0G0JNQ4-F1
#
_cell.length_a   1.000
_cell.length_b   1.000
_cell.length_c   1.000
_cell.angle_alpha   90.00
_cell.angle_beta   90.00
_cell.angle_gamma   90.00
#
_symmetry.space_group_name_H-M   'P 1'
#
loop_
_entity.id
_entity.type
_entity.pdbx_description
1 polymer ?
#
loop_
_entity_poly.entity_id
_entity_poly.type
_entity_poly.pdbx_seq_one_letter_code
_entity_poly.pdbx_strand_id
1 'polypeptide(L)'
;MVISKIFEKKYKTAIERKIKNLLNNSFDMSKIEWTWAIGDFLMNNLYKIIGDLAGEYSSSFARRAMADLAFTDKDGFYYVVDVKTHRLDTKFNMPNLTSVERLSRFYEEDVNYFSILKIDYQIEGAKAVIENVIFVPIEFFNWDCLTIGAIGWGQIQIANANVVNLVPKNSRKKWMLELCDTLLEFYPKEIGKIGERIVRFKEIRKFWEKEKY
;
A
#
# COMPACT_ATOMS: atom_id res chain seq x y z
N MET A 1 -8.41 7.98 -18.19
CA MET A 1 -7.22 8.18 -17.34
C MET A 1 -5.98 8.06 -18.20
N VAL A 2 -5.20 9.14 -18.30
CA VAL A 2 -3.88 9.11 -18.94
C VAL A 2 -2.95 8.37 -17.99
N ILE A 3 -2.28 7.31 -18.45
CA ILE A 3 -1.30 6.59 -17.63
C ILE A 3 -0.03 7.44 -17.58
N SER A 4 0.42 7.77 -16.38
CA SER A 4 1.69 8.46 -16.20
C SER A 4 2.85 7.72 -16.85
N LYS A 5 3.77 8.48 -17.45
CA LYS A 5 5.03 7.97 -18.01
C LYS A 5 5.86 7.20 -16.99
N ILE A 6 5.78 7.56 -15.70
CA ILE A 6 6.49 6.86 -14.61
C ILE A 6 6.14 5.37 -14.59
N PHE A 7 4.89 5.02 -14.92
CA PHE A 7 4.41 3.63 -14.90
C PHE A 7 4.52 2.90 -16.25
N GLU A 8 5.03 3.55 -17.29
CA GLU A 8 5.42 2.84 -18.50
C GLU A 8 6.60 1.91 -18.22
N LYS A 9 6.57 0.71 -18.83
CA LYS A 9 7.52 -0.38 -18.55
C LYS A 9 8.99 0.08 -18.51
N LYS A 10 9.41 0.91 -19.48
CA LYS A 10 10.79 1.42 -19.57
C LYS A 10 11.18 2.24 -18.33
N TYR A 11 10.37 3.21 -17.95
CA TYR A 11 10.65 4.10 -16.82
C TYR A 11 10.47 3.40 -15.49
N LYS A 12 9.37 2.64 -15.34
CA LYS A 12 9.07 1.85 -14.15
C LYS A 12 10.21 0.91 -13.78
N THR A 13 10.67 0.08 -14.71
CA THR A 13 11.77 -0.87 -14.46
C THR A 13 13.08 -0.14 -14.15
N ALA A 14 13.34 1.01 -14.76
CA ALA A 14 14.51 1.81 -14.45
C ALA A 14 14.45 2.39 -13.02
N ILE A 15 13.27 2.87 -12.59
CA ILE A 15 13.01 3.40 -11.25
C ILE A 15 13.15 2.29 -10.21
N GLU A 16 12.48 1.15 -10.39
CA GLU A 16 12.55 -0.02 -9.49
C GLU A 16 14.01 -0.46 -9.28
N ARG A 17 14.79 -0.55 -10.37
CA ARG A 17 16.23 -0.89 -10.31
C ARG A 17 17.05 0.17 -9.56
N LYS A 18 16.79 1.46 -9.79
CA LYS A 18 17.50 2.54 -9.09
C LYS A 18 17.18 2.53 -7.59
N ILE A 19 15.92 2.32 -7.22
CA ILE A 19 15.50 2.19 -5.81
C ILE A 19 16.23 1.01 -5.16
N LYS A 20 16.18 -0.18 -5.78
CA LYS A 20 16.89 -1.38 -5.29
C LYS A 20 18.38 -1.08 -5.05
N ASN A 21 19.04 -0.48 -6.05
CA ASN A 21 20.47 -0.17 -5.96
C ASN A 21 20.78 0.87 -4.88
N LEU A 22 19.98 1.93 -4.76
CA LEU A 22 20.21 2.97 -3.76
C LEU A 22 20.03 2.44 -2.35
N LEU A 23 18.98 1.66 -2.12
CA LEU A 23 18.72 1.09 -0.81
C LEU A 23 19.84 0.12 -0.41
N ASN A 24 20.20 -0.85 -1.27
CA ASN A 24 21.29 -1.79 -0.97
C ASN A 24 22.66 -1.15 -0.72
N ASN A 25 22.96 0.00 -1.34
CA ASN A 25 24.28 0.62 -1.24
C ASN A 25 24.39 1.74 -0.21
N SER A 26 23.27 2.35 0.19
CA SER A 26 23.31 3.63 0.92
C SER A 26 22.25 3.78 2.01
N PHE A 27 21.28 2.87 2.09
CA PHE A 27 20.31 2.88 3.18
C PHE A 27 20.81 2.08 4.39
N ASP A 28 20.49 2.57 5.58
CA ASP A 28 20.75 1.87 6.83
C ASP A 28 19.77 0.70 6.98
N MET A 29 20.21 -0.49 6.58
CA MET A 29 19.39 -1.71 6.56
C MET A 29 18.87 -2.14 7.93
N SER A 30 19.41 -1.61 9.04
CA SER A 30 18.82 -1.84 10.37
C SER A 30 17.43 -1.22 10.52
N LYS A 31 17.07 -0.28 9.64
CA LYS A 31 15.79 0.44 9.62
C LYS A 31 14.82 -0.07 8.54
N ILE A 32 15.08 -1.23 7.94
CA ILE A 32 14.26 -1.77 6.84
C ILE A 32 12.79 -2.01 7.24
N GLU A 33 12.51 -2.26 8.52
CA GLU A 33 11.13 -2.43 9.00
C GLU A 33 10.40 -1.08 9.18
N TRP A 34 11.13 0.04 9.11
CA TRP A 34 10.62 1.37 9.38
C TRP A 34 10.31 2.05 8.04
N THR A 35 9.11 1.82 7.52
CA THR A 35 8.67 2.28 6.18
C THR A 35 8.83 3.80 5.99
N TRP A 36 8.60 4.57 7.04
CA TRP A 36 8.80 6.02 7.05
C TRP A 36 10.26 6.41 6.81
N ALA A 37 11.22 5.65 7.35
CA ALA A 37 12.65 5.92 7.17
C ALA A 37 13.08 5.65 5.73
N ILE A 38 12.49 4.63 5.09
CA ILE A 38 12.66 4.39 3.65
C ILE A 38 12.04 5.54 2.87
N GLY A 39 10.83 5.98 3.23
CA GLY A 39 10.16 7.13 2.63
C GLY A 39 11.04 8.37 2.63
N ASP A 40 11.54 8.77 3.80
CA ASP A 40 12.45 9.90 3.97
C ASP A 40 13.73 9.75 3.15
N PHE A 41 14.35 8.56 3.17
CA PHE A 41 15.56 8.29 2.39
C PHE A 41 15.33 8.45 0.89
N LEU A 42 14.22 7.92 0.37
CA LEU A 42 13.89 8.00 -1.05
C LEU A 42 13.52 9.43 -1.47
N MET A 43 12.83 10.19 -0.61
CA MET A 43 12.56 11.61 -0.89
C MET A 43 13.84 12.43 -1.01
N ASN A 44 14.80 12.21 -0.11
CA ASN A 44 16.11 12.86 -0.19
C ASN A 44 16.92 12.46 -1.44
N ASN A 45 16.55 11.38 -2.12
CA ASN A 45 17.21 10.88 -3.33
C ASN A 45 16.29 10.88 -4.56
N LEU A 46 15.14 11.58 -4.49
CA LEU A 46 14.08 11.47 -5.48
C LEU A 46 14.56 11.78 -6.91
N TYR A 47 15.33 12.86 -7.08
CA TYR A 47 15.90 13.23 -8.38
C TYR A 47 16.82 12.14 -8.97
N LYS A 48 17.59 11.44 -8.13
CA LYS A 48 18.43 10.32 -8.59
C LYS A 48 17.57 9.15 -9.10
N ILE A 49 16.41 8.95 -8.48
CA ILE A 49 15.45 7.88 -8.79
C ILE A 49 14.69 8.21 -10.08
N ILE A 50 13.94 9.31 -10.11
CA ILE A 50 13.02 9.64 -11.21
C ILE A 50 13.63 10.52 -12.31
N GLY A 51 14.76 11.20 -12.07
CA GLY A 51 15.48 12.00 -13.06
C GLY A 51 14.61 13.09 -13.68
N ASP A 52 14.69 13.24 -15.00
CA ASP A 52 13.98 14.27 -15.78
C ASP A 52 12.44 14.11 -15.82
N LEU A 53 11.88 13.11 -15.14
CA LEU A 53 10.45 13.01 -14.90
C LEU A 53 10.01 13.77 -13.64
N ALA A 54 10.95 14.11 -12.75
CA ALA A 54 10.65 14.87 -11.55
C ALA A 54 10.13 16.28 -11.92
N GLY A 55 9.05 16.69 -11.27
CA GLY A 55 8.50 18.04 -11.32
C GLY A 55 8.85 18.81 -10.06
N GLU A 56 7.85 19.47 -9.46
CA GLU A 56 8.00 20.19 -8.20
C GLU A 56 7.95 19.24 -6.98
N TYR A 57 8.82 19.50 -6.00
CA TYR A 57 8.86 18.81 -4.71
C TYR A 57 8.20 19.68 -3.64
N SER A 58 7.26 19.11 -2.88
CA SER A 58 6.64 19.80 -1.74
C SER A 58 6.92 19.03 -0.43
N SER A 59 7.93 19.48 0.31
CA SER A 59 8.21 19.02 1.69
C SER A 59 7.11 19.41 2.69
N SER A 60 6.26 20.38 2.34
CA SER A 60 5.21 20.89 3.22
C SER A 60 3.92 20.04 3.20
N PHE A 61 3.80 19.10 2.25
CA PHE A 61 2.61 18.26 2.07
C PHE A 61 2.73 16.82 2.61
N ALA A 62 3.94 16.28 2.78
CA ALA A 62 4.13 14.90 3.23
C ALA A 62 3.61 14.65 4.67
N ARG A 63 3.67 15.65 5.55
CA ARG A 63 3.26 15.51 6.96
C ARG A 63 1.75 15.42 7.20
N ARG A 64 0.90 15.50 6.17
CA ARG A 64 -0.59 15.43 6.28
C ARG A 64 -1.24 14.35 5.42
N ALA A 65 -0.51 13.61 4.58
CA ALA A 65 -1.08 12.85 3.48
C ALA A 65 -0.64 11.38 3.47
N MET A 66 -1.38 10.51 4.16
CA MET A 66 -1.65 9.12 3.71
C MET A 66 -0.51 8.13 3.43
N ALA A 67 0.75 8.52 3.49
CA ALA A 67 1.85 7.82 2.84
C ALA A 67 3.18 8.08 3.53
N ASP A 68 4.15 7.22 3.23
CA ASP A 68 5.54 7.42 3.66
C ASP A 68 6.25 8.48 2.81
N LEU A 69 5.79 8.73 1.57
CA LEU A 69 6.27 9.84 0.76
C LEU A 69 5.24 10.35 -0.27
N ALA A 70 5.42 11.59 -0.76
CA ALA A 70 4.60 12.15 -1.83
C ALA A 70 5.38 13.13 -2.71
N PHE A 71 5.05 13.19 -4.01
CA PHE A 71 5.69 14.11 -4.98
C PHE A 71 4.78 14.41 -6.17
N THR A 72 5.12 15.45 -6.94
CA THR A 72 4.47 15.77 -8.21
C THR A 72 5.47 15.59 -9.36
N ASP A 73 5.06 15.00 -10.46
CA ASP A 73 5.90 14.91 -11.66
C ASP A 73 5.79 16.15 -12.54
N LYS A 74 6.63 16.23 -13.59
CA LYS A 74 6.63 17.38 -14.51
C LYS A 74 5.36 17.50 -15.37
N ASP A 75 4.57 16.44 -15.48
CA ASP A 75 3.33 16.41 -16.24
C ASP A 75 2.13 16.81 -15.32
N GLY A 76 2.39 17.13 -14.05
CA GLY A 76 1.40 17.62 -13.07
C GLY A 76 0.68 16.52 -12.30
N PHE A 77 1.10 15.26 -12.42
CA PHE A 77 0.51 14.15 -11.67
C PHE A 77 1.02 14.12 -10.23
N TYR A 78 0.13 13.92 -9.27
CA TYR A 78 0.46 13.86 -7.85
C TYR A 78 0.49 12.42 -7.34
N TYR A 79 1.60 12.03 -6.72
CA TYR A 79 1.85 10.67 -6.24
C TYR A 79 1.90 10.68 -4.73
N VAL A 80 1.13 9.78 -4.14
CA VAL A 80 1.16 9.41 -2.72
C VAL A 80 1.65 7.97 -2.68
N VAL A 81 2.78 7.71 -2.02
CA VAL A 81 3.45 6.40 -2.05
C VAL A 81 3.45 5.76 -0.68
N ASP A 82 2.78 4.63 -0.59
CA ASP A 82 2.73 3.77 0.58
C ASP A 82 3.80 2.68 0.45
N VAL A 83 4.77 2.68 1.36
CA VAL A 83 5.91 1.76 1.36
C VAL A 83 5.53 0.52 2.16
N LYS A 84 5.75 -0.66 1.57
CA LYS A 84 5.61 -1.96 2.24
C LYS A 84 6.90 -2.73 2.14
N THR A 85 7.42 -3.16 3.27
CA THR A 85 8.53 -4.11 3.29
C THR A 85 8.01 -5.50 3.58
N HIS A 86 8.63 -6.50 2.96
CA HIS A 86 8.27 -7.89 3.11
C HIS A 86 9.53 -8.75 3.17
N ARG A 87 9.63 -9.56 4.21
CA ARG A 87 10.73 -10.49 4.40
C ARG A 87 10.37 -11.83 3.75
N LEU A 88 11.16 -12.27 2.78
CA LEU A 88 10.83 -13.40 1.90
C LEU A 88 10.73 -14.77 2.60
N ASP A 89 11.34 -14.93 3.78
CA ASP A 89 11.27 -16.17 4.56
C ASP A 89 10.03 -16.26 5.47
N THR A 90 9.21 -15.22 5.51
CA THR A 90 7.97 -15.22 6.29
C THR A 90 6.86 -15.92 5.51
N LYS A 91 6.19 -16.88 6.16
CA LYS A 91 5.18 -17.73 5.50
C LYS A 91 3.89 -16.99 5.14
N PHE A 92 3.49 -16.00 5.94
CA PHE A 92 2.26 -15.25 5.74
C PHE A 92 2.41 -13.80 6.26
N ASN A 93 2.09 -12.84 5.40
CA ASN A 93 2.04 -11.43 5.74
C ASN A 93 0.92 -10.77 4.93
N MET A 94 0.00 -10.10 5.61
CA MET A 94 -1.19 -9.46 5.04
C MET A 94 -1.16 -7.96 5.30
N PRO A 95 -0.26 -7.21 4.64
CA PRO A 95 -0.05 -5.81 4.96
C PRO A 95 -1.25 -4.95 4.57
N ASN A 96 -1.59 -4.04 5.47
CA ASN A 96 -2.54 -2.96 5.29
C ASN A 96 -2.03 -1.93 4.28
N LEU A 97 -2.80 -1.63 3.23
CA LEU A 97 -2.49 -0.58 2.25
C LEU A 97 -3.16 0.74 2.63
N THR A 98 -4.48 0.84 2.50
CA THR A 98 -5.22 2.09 2.74
C THR A 98 -6.69 1.85 3.08
N SER A 99 -7.33 2.84 3.69
CA SER A 99 -8.78 2.84 3.92
C SER A 99 -9.53 3.01 2.60
N VAL A 100 -10.62 2.26 2.42
CA VAL A 100 -11.45 2.35 1.20
C VAL A 100 -12.09 3.72 1.03
N GLU A 101 -12.55 4.34 2.12
CA GLU A 101 -13.13 5.69 2.09
C GLU A 101 -12.05 6.71 1.69
N ARG A 102 -10.86 6.55 2.25
CA ARG A 102 -9.77 7.51 2.05
C ARG A 102 -9.24 7.46 0.61
N LEU A 103 -9.09 6.25 0.05
CA LEU A 103 -8.73 6.07 -1.36
C LEU A 103 -9.81 6.62 -2.30
N SER A 104 -11.08 6.34 -1.99
CA SER A 104 -12.21 6.79 -2.83
C SER A 104 -12.23 8.32 -2.97
N ARG A 105 -12.09 9.05 -1.86
CA ARG A 105 -11.96 10.52 -1.89
C ARG A 105 -10.72 11.00 -2.62
N PHE A 106 -9.59 10.32 -2.41
CA PHE A 106 -8.34 10.69 -3.08
C PHE A 106 -8.43 10.56 -4.61
N TYR A 107 -9.24 9.63 -5.11
CA TYR A 107 -9.48 9.39 -6.53
C TYR A 107 -10.59 10.23 -7.16
N GLU A 108 -11.21 11.14 -6.40
CA GLU A 108 -12.08 12.18 -6.97
C GLU A 108 -11.30 13.13 -7.88
N GLU A 109 -9.97 13.22 -7.70
CA GLU A 109 -9.06 13.96 -8.57
C GLU A 109 -8.31 13.01 -9.52
N ASP A 110 -8.51 13.17 -10.82
CA ASP A 110 -7.94 12.27 -11.85
C ASP A 110 -6.40 12.32 -11.92
N VAL A 111 -5.79 13.40 -11.43
CA VAL A 111 -4.32 13.61 -11.44
C VAL A 111 -3.60 12.87 -10.31
N ASN A 112 -4.34 12.34 -9.35
CA ASN A 112 -3.79 11.67 -8.17
C ASN A 112 -3.45 10.21 -8.45
N TYR A 113 -2.37 9.71 -7.85
CA TYR A 113 -1.93 8.32 -7.92
C TYR A 113 -1.58 7.79 -6.54
N PHE A 114 -2.34 6.80 -6.07
CA PHE A 114 -1.99 6.07 -4.85
C PHE A 114 -1.09 4.91 -5.26
N SER A 115 0.21 5.07 -5.01
CA SER A 115 1.25 4.15 -5.46
C SER A 115 1.73 3.29 -4.32
N ILE A 116 2.03 2.03 -4.61
CA ILE A 116 2.59 1.09 -3.66
C ILE A 116 4.04 0.87 -4.04
N LEU A 117 4.93 1.09 -3.07
CA LEU A 117 6.33 0.69 -3.15
C LEU A 117 6.53 -0.54 -2.28
N LYS A 118 6.45 -1.72 -2.88
CA LYS A 118 6.72 -2.99 -2.18
C LYS A 118 8.19 -3.37 -2.34
N ILE A 119 8.86 -3.61 -1.22
CA ILE A 119 10.28 -3.95 -1.13
C ILE A 119 10.38 -5.32 -0.49
N ASP A 120 10.85 -6.29 -1.26
CA ASP A 120 11.12 -7.63 -0.77
C ASP A 120 12.59 -7.74 -0.39
N TYR A 121 12.84 -8.27 0.80
CA TYR A 121 14.20 -8.45 1.32
C TYR A 121 14.35 -9.82 1.97
N GLN A 122 15.61 -10.23 2.11
CA GLN A 122 16.01 -11.41 2.87
C GLN A 122 17.12 -11.04 3.86
N ILE A 123 17.38 -11.92 4.83
CA ILE A 123 18.49 -11.75 5.77
C ILE A 123 19.64 -12.64 5.33
N GLU A 124 20.77 -12.02 4.97
CA GLU A 124 22.03 -12.69 4.66
C GLU A 124 23.03 -12.43 5.79
N GLY A 125 23.29 -13.47 6.60
CA GLY A 125 24.09 -13.33 7.82
C GLY A 125 23.44 -12.36 8.81
N ALA A 126 24.07 -11.21 9.02
CA ALA A 126 23.58 -10.16 9.93
C ALA A 126 22.99 -8.94 9.21
N LYS A 127 22.77 -9.00 7.88
CA LYS A 127 22.31 -7.86 7.09
C LYS A 127 21.06 -8.20 6.29
N ALA A 128 20.16 -7.23 6.17
CA ALA A 128 19.07 -7.30 5.21
C ALA A 128 19.59 -6.95 3.81
N VAL A 129 19.17 -7.72 2.81
CA VAL A 129 19.48 -7.51 1.39
C VAL A 129 18.18 -7.44 0.62
N ILE A 130 17.98 -6.36 -0.14
CA ILE A 130 16.79 -6.16 -0.95
C ILE A 130 16.92 -6.98 -2.22
N GLU A 131 15.92 -7.83 -2.46
CA GLU A 131 15.85 -8.74 -3.59
C GLU A 131 14.97 -8.21 -4.71
N ASN A 132 13.82 -7.63 -4.36
CA ASN A 132 12.85 -7.18 -5.35
C ASN A 132 12.20 -5.88 -4.93
N VAL A 133 11.87 -5.05 -5.92
CA VAL A 133 11.19 -3.76 -5.73
C VAL A 133 10.07 -3.67 -6.76
N ILE A 134 8.85 -3.45 -6.29
CA ILE A 134 7.67 -3.20 -7.10
C ILE A 134 7.23 -1.76 -6.82
N PHE A 135 7.12 -0.95 -7.86
CA PHE A 135 6.62 0.42 -7.76
C PHE A 135 5.54 0.67 -8.82
N VAL A 136 4.29 0.61 -8.38
CA VAL A 136 3.10 0.69 -9.26
C VAL A 136 1.93 1.37 -8.55
N PRO A 137 0.97 1.96 -9.29
CA PRO A 137 -0.29 2.38 -8.70
C PRO A 137 -1.09 1.19 -8.19
N ILE A 138 -1.91 1.38 -7.15
CA ILE A 138 -2.70 0.29 -6.53
C ILE A 138 -3.62 -0.40 -7.54
N GLU A 139 -4.09 0.31 -8.56
CA GLU A 139 -4.96 -0.23 -9.60
C GLU A 139 -4.30 -1.34 -10.42
N PHE A 140 -2.97 -1.44 -10.40
CA PHE A 140 -2.24 -2.53 -11.05
C PHE A 140 -2.26 -3.81 -10.19
N PHE A 141 -2.56 -3.74 -8.90
CA PHE A 141 -2.81 -4.93 -8.10
C PHE A 141 -4.18 -5.50 -8.45
N ASN A 142 -4.19 -6.74 -8.90
CA ASN A 142 -5.44 -7.43 -9.21
C ASN A 142 -6.17 -7.81 -7.90
N TRP A 143 -7.51 -7.79 -7.93
CA TRP A 143 -8.33 -8.11 -6.77
C TRP A 143 -8.15 -9.54 -6.26
N ASP A 144 -7.62 -10.46 -7.07
CA ASP A 144 -7.26 -11.83 -6.66
C ASP A 144 -6.14 -11.89 -5.60
N CYS A 145 -5.33 -10.83 -5.47
CA CYS A 145 -4.28 -10.71 -4.47
C CYS A 145 -4.58 -9.66 -3.39
N LEU A 146 -5.78 -9.07 -3.42
CA LEU A 146 -6.25 -8.08 -2.46
C LEU A 146 -7.39 -8.65 -1.60
N THR A 147 -7.60 -8.03 -0.44
CA THR A 147 -8.72 -8.33 0.45
C THR A 147 -9.13 -7.09 1.22
N ILE A 148 -10.31 -7.14 1.86
CA ILE A 148 -10.83 -6.08 2.72
C ILE A 148 -10.77 -6.52 4.18
N GLY A 149 -10.03 -5.78 4.99
CA GLY A 149 -9.97 -5.90 6.44
C GLY A 149 -11.11 -5.15 7.12
N ALA A 150 -11.63 -5.71 8.22
CA ALA A 150 -12.75 -5.16 9.00
C ALA A 150 -12.32 -4.06 9.99
N ILE A 151 -11.77 -2.96 9.47
CA ILE A 151 -11.36 -1.79 10.26
C ILE A 151 -11.97 -0.52 9.66
N GLY A 152 -12.68 0.26 10.48
CA GLY A 152 -13.37 1.47 10.03
C GLY A 152 -14.38 1.17 8.92
N TRP A 153 -14.29 1.90 7.80
CA TRP A 153 -15.08 1.66 6.59
C TRP A 153 -14.64 0.44 5.77
N GLY A 154 -13.57 -0.24 6.18
CA GLY A 154 -12.89 -1.26 5.39
C GLY A 154 -11.48 -0.80 5.03
N GLN A 155 -10.54 -1.74 5.05
CA GLN A 155 -9.14 -1.48 4.73
C GLN A 155 -8.67 -2.41 3.63
N ILE A 156 -8.15 -1.85 2.54
CA ILE A 156 -7.54 -2.65 1.47
C ILE A 156 -6.24 -3.21 1.99
N GLN A 157 -6.05 -4.52 1.81
CA GLN A 157 -4.88 -5.28 2.23
C GLN A 157 -4.37 -6.11 1.06
N ILE A 158 -3.07 -6.39 1.03
CA ILE A 158 -2.55 -7.50 0.20
C ILE A 158 -2.88 -8.79 0.94
N ALA A 159 -3.60 -9.71 0.30
CA ALA A 159 -4.04 -10.96 0.93
C ALA A 159 -2.86 -11.85 1.36
N ASN A 160 -1.78 -11.85 0.58
CA ASN A 160 -0.52 -12.50 0.93
C ASN A 160 0.65 -11.81 0.19
N ALA A 161 1.57 -11.18 0.93
CA ALA A 161 2.70 -10.45 0.35
C ALA A 161 3.67 -11.33 -0.46
N ASN A 162 3.64 -12.65 -0.29
CA ASN A 162 4.39 -13.59 -1.13
C ASN A 162 3.77 -13.81 -2.52
N VAL A 163 2.47 -13.52 -2.68
CA VAL A 163 1.72 -13.78 -3.91
C VAL A 163 1.03 -12.48 -4.35
N VAL A 164 1.72 -11.71 -5.18
CA VAL A 164 1.22 -10.46 -5.76
C VAL A 164 1.01 -10.65 -7.25
N ASN A 165 -0.21 -10.44 -7.72
CA ASN A 165 -0.54 -10.47 -9.13
C ASN A 165 -0.74 -9.04 -9.65
N LEU A 166 0.04 -8.67 -10.67
CA LEU A 166 -0.03 -7.34 -11.27
C LEU A 166 -0.62 -7.41 -12.66
N VAL A 167 -1.55 -6.51 -12.95
CA VAL A 167 -2.13 -6.26 -14.27
C VAL A 167 -1.72 -4.85 -14.71
N PRO A 168 -0.56 -4.71 -15.40
CA PRO A 168 -0.10 -3.40 -15.84
C PRO A 168 -1.13 -2.72 -16.75
N LYS A 169 -1.28 -1.41 -16.59
CA LYS A 169 -2.23 -0.58 -17.35
C LYS A 169 -3.71 -0.92 -17.08
N ASN A 170 -4.02 -1.56 -15.96
CA ASN A 170 -5.40 -1.72 -15.54
C ASN A 170 -6.07 -0.36 -15.35
N SER A 171 -7.36 -0.28 -15.67
CA SER A 171 -8.12 0.96 -15.64
C SER A 171 -8.58 1.28 -14.23
N ARG A 172 -8.33 2.51 -13.74
CA ARG A 172 -8.86 2.99 -12.45
C ARG A 172 -10.36 2.86 -12.34
N LYS A 173 -11.10 3.25 -13.38
CA LYS A 173 -12.56 3.12 -13.39
C LYS A 173 -12.98 1.67 -13.16
N LYS A 174 -12.37 0.73 -13.89
CA LYS A 174 -12.67 -0.69 -13.75
C LYS A 174 -12.34 -1.18 -12.34
N TRP A 175 -11.14 -0.88 -11.86
CA TRP A 175 -10.66 -1.29 -10.55
C TRP A 175 -11.52 -0.74 -9.40
N MET A 176 -11.99 0.51 -9.50
CA MET A 176 -12.89 1.13 -8.53
C MET A 176 -14.31 0.54 -8.55
N LEU A 177 -14.82 0.10 -9.71
CA LEU A 177 -16.09 -0.63 -9.75
C LEU A 177 -15.95 -2.00 -9.09
N GLU A 178 -14.84 -2.71 -9.33
CA GLU A 178 -14.53 -3.97 -8.64
C GLU A 178 -14.38 -3.77 -7.12
N LEU A 179 -13.81 -2.64 -6.67
CA LEU A 179 -13.80 -2.25 -5.26
C LEU A 179 -15.21 -2.14 -4.69
N CYS A 180 -16.11 -1.43 -5.40
CA CYS A 180 -17.49 -1.28 -4.97
C CYS A 180 -18.21 -2.63 -4.85
N ASP A 181 -18.08 -3.50 -5.86
CA ASP A 181 -18.68 -4.83 -5.83
C ASP A 181 -18.15 -5.67 -4.65
N THR A 182 -16.83 -5.65 -4.44
CA THR A 182 -16.17 -6.32 -3.31
C THR A 182 -16.71 -5.83 -1.96
N LEU A 183 -16.90 -4.52 -1.80
CA LEU A 183 -17.43 -3.92 -0.58
C LEU A 183 -18.90 -4.26 -0.33
N LEU A 184 -19.71 -4.28 -1.38
CA LEU A 184 -21.12 -4.65 -1.30
C LEU A 184 -21.31 -6.12 -0.90
N GLU A 185 -20.37 -7.00 -1.23
CA GLU A 185 -20.35 -8.37 -0.72
C GLU A 185 -19.78 -8.49 0.71
N PHE A 186 -18.83 -7.62 1.06
CA PHE A 186 -18.13 -7.64 2.34
C PHE A 186 -19.02 -7.15 3.50
N TYR A 187 -19.71 -6.01 3.33
CA TYR A 187 -20.45 -5.38 4.43
C TYR A 187 -21.58 -6.24 5.03
N PRO A 188 -22.41 -6.96 4.25
CA PRO A 188 -23.43 -7.83 4.83
C PRO A 188 -22.83 -8.92 5.74
N LYS A 189 -21.66 -9.45 5.40
CA LYS A 189 -20.95 -10.46 6.20
C LYS A 189 -20.49 -9.86 7.54
N GLU A 190 -19.98 -8.63 7.52
CA GLU A 190 -19.57 -7.95 8.75
C GLU A 190 -20.77 -7.60 9.65
N ILE A 191 -21.90 -7.19 9.06
CA ILE A 191 -23.15 -6.97 9.81
C ILE A 191 -23.58 -8.28 10.51
N GLY A 192 -23.52 -9.42 9.81
CA GLY A 192 -23.80 -10.73 10.38
C GLY A 192 -22.91 -11.07 11.58
N LYS A 193 -21.58 -10.88 11.43
CA LYS A 193 -20.61 -11.10 12.52
C LYS A 193 -20.88 -10.19 13.72
N ILE A 194 -21.26 -8.94 13.49
CA ILE A 194 -21.65 -8.02 14.59
C ILE A 194 -22.86 -8.56 15.33
N GLY A 195 -23.87 -9.05 14.61
CA GLY A 195 -25.04 -9.71 15.20
C GLY A 195 -24.66 -10.88 16.11
N GLU A 196 -23.82 -11.80 15.63
CA GLU A 196 -23.33 -12.95 16.41
C GLU A 196 -22.56 -12.51 17.67
N ARG A 197 -21.69 -11.51 17.53
CA ARG A 197 -20.93 -10.94 18.66
C ARG A 197 -21.86 -10.36 19.73
N ILE A 198 -22.91 -9.64 19.33
CA ILE A 198 -23.92 -9.10 20.26
C ILE A 198 -24.62 -10.24 21.01
N VAL A 199 -25.05 -11.30 20.31
CA VAL A 199 -25.69 -12.46 20.95
C VAL A 199 -24.75 -13.11 21.97
N ARG A 200 -23.51 -13.39 21.57
CA ARG A 200 -22.50 -13.99 22.46
C ARG A 200 -22.26 -13.18 23.73
N PHE A 201 -22.14 -11.85 23.62
CA PHE A 201 -21.90 -11.01 24.79
C PHE A 201 -23.13 -10.82 25.67
N LYS A 202 -24.35 -10.95 25.13
CA LYS A 202 -25.57 -11.05 25.96
C LYS A 202 -25.56 -12.33 26.82
N GLU A 203 -25.10 -13.46 26.27
CA GLU A 203 -24.99 -14.71 27.02
C GLU A 203 -23.90 -14.64 28.09
N ILE A 204 -22.72 -14.11 27.75
CA ILE A 204 -21.62 -13.90 28.70
C ILE A 204 -22.08 -13.00 29.85
N ARG A 205 -22.80 -11.91 29.55
CA ARG A 205 -23.37 -11.03 30.58
C ARG A 205 -24.31 -11.80 31.52
N LYS A 206 -25.24 -12.57 30.98
CA LYS A 206 -26.17 -13.39 31.79
C LYS A 206 -25.46 -14.43 32.66
N PHE A 207 -24.33 -14.96 32.19
CA PHE A 207 -23.50 -15.87 32.98
C PHE A 207 -22.93 -15.14 34.20
N TRP A 208 -22.27 -14.00 34.00
CA TRP A 208 -21.66 -13.23 35.09
C TRP A 208 -22.68 -12.63 36.06
N GLU A 209 -23.87 -12.25 35.59
CA GLU A 209 -24.97 -11.76 36.48
C GLU A 209 -25.48 -12.84 37.45
N LYS A 210 -25.19 -14.12 37.20
CA LYS A 210 -25.57 -15.24 38.08
C LYS A 210 -24.49 -15.63 39.08
N GLU A 211 -23.24 -15.24 38.83
CA GLU A 211 -22.12 -15.52 39.74
C GLU A 211 -22.29 -14.70 41.02
N LYS A 212 -22.38 -15.37 42.16
CA LYS A 212 -22.43 -14.73 43.49
C LYS A 212 -21.03 -14.80 44.09
N TYR A 213 -20.20 -13.82 43.72
CA TYR A 213 -18.79 -13.65 44.12
C TYR A 213 -17.86 -14.80 43.73
#